data_AF-A0A1M5NJK7-F1
#
_entry.id   AF-A0A1M5NJK7-F1
#
_cell.length_a   1.000
_cell.length_b   1.000
_cell.length_c   1.000
_cell.angle_alpha   90.00
_cell.angle_beta   90.00
_cell.angle_gamma   90.00
#
_symmetry.space_group_name_H-M   'P 1'
#
loop_
_entity.id
_entity.type
_entity.pdbx_description
1 polymer ?
#
loop_
_entity_poly.entity_id
_entity_poly.type
_entity_poly.pdbx_seq_one_letter_code
_entity_poly.pdbx_strand_id
1 'polypeptide(L)'
;MKKLIPILMLFTACMTNSSKVDKAQPSKETLPQQTSQLKETNIEPEIKIQTLTFSYNPYSPSGAKWYESKFSKDPKNRIRYWLEPESTLLVNADTLYRGSLPLQIRLTGQMFDKNNYPVGIILEKVRLDEDAKVFKYTKIEVLKNGSKKNGN
;
A
#
# COMPACT_ATOMS: atom_id res chain seq x y z
N MET A 1 -22.19 54.30 25.69
CA MET A 1 -22.89 53.18 26.38
C MET A 1 -22.40 51.87 25.78
N LYS A 2 -21.86 50.98 26.61
CA LYS A 2 -21.29 49.67 26.25
C LYS A 2 -22.41 48.63 26.12
N LYS A 3 -22.35 47.73 25.12
CA LYS A 3 -22.86 46.35 25.23
C LYS A 3 -22.00 45.40 24.39
N LEU A 4 -21.13 44.67 25.09
CA LEU A 4 -20.49 43.43 24.64
C LEU A 4 -21.45 42.28 24.94
N ILE A 5 -21.66 41.37 23.99
CA ILE A 5 -22.34 40.09 24.20
C ILE A 5 -21.30 38.98 24.00
N PRO A 6 -21.01 38.15 25.02
CA PRO A 6 -20.12 37.00 24.88
C PRO A 6 -20.93 35.78 24.37
N ILE A 7 -20.44 35.12 23.32
CA ILE A 7 -20.94 33.81 22.91
C ILE A 7 -20.14 32.74 23.66
N LEU A 8 -20.86 32.04 24.51
CA LEU A 8 -20.44 30.97 25.40
C LEU A 8 -20.07 29.71 24.60
N MET A 9 -18.85 29.20 24.80
CA MET A 9 -18.42 27.88 24.32
C MET A 9 -19.08 26.77 25.17
N LEU A 10 -19.55 25.70 24.52
CA LEU A 10 -19.90 24.44 25.18
C LEU A 10 -18.97 23.34 24.65
N PHE A 11 -18.03 22.92 25.50
CA PHE A 11 -17.25 21.69 25.33
C PHE A 11 -18.04 20.54 25.95
N THR A 12 -18.47 19.57 25.13
CA THR A 12 -19.02 18.30 25.64
C THR A 12 -17.91 17.26 25.64
N ALA A 13 -17.35 17.01 26.82
CA ALA A 13 -16.43 15.89 27.05
C ALA A 13 -17.25 14.63 27.39
N CYS A 14 -17.10 13.55 26.62
CA CYS A 14 -17.57 12.23 27.03
C CYS A 14 -16.49 11.56 27.89
N MET A 15 -16.78 11.42 29.19
CA MET A 15 -16.00 10.59 30.10
C MET A 15 -16.46 9.13 30.04
N THR A 16 -15.48 8.23 29.99
CA THR A 16 -15.61 6.77 30.09
C THR A 16 -16.01 6.33 31.50
N ASN A 17 -17.02 5.45 31.61
CA ASN A 17 -17.30 4.72 32.85
C ASN A 17 -16.81 3.28 32.73
N SER A 18 -15.87 2.91 33.59
CA SER A 18 -15.50 1.53 33.90
C SER A 18 -16.38 1.02 35.03
N SER A 19 -17.09 -0.09 34.81
CA SER A 19 -17.82 -0.81 35.87
C SER A 19 -17.07 -2.10 36.22
N LYS A 20 -16.75 -2.26 37.50
CA LYS A 20 -16.23 -3.49 38.11
C LYS A 20 -17.39 -4.41 38.54
N VAL A 21 -17.22 -5.70 38.25
CA VAL A 21 -17.45 -6.89 39.12
C VAL A 21 -18.92 -7.16 39.52
N ASP A 22 -19.52 -8.33 39.23
CA ASP A 22 -19.32 -9.56 40.01
C ASP A 22 -19.75 -10.87 39.32
N LYS A 23 -19.22 -11.99 39.83
CA LYS A 23 -19.39 -13.38 39.38
C LYS A 23 -20.77 -13.99 39.70
N ALA A 24 -21.32 -14.79 38.77
CA ALA A 24 -22.05 -16.03 39.05
C ALA A 24 -22.23 -16.89 37.78
N GLN A 25 -21.92 -18.18 37.88
CA GLN A 25 -22.23 -19.32 36.96
C GLN A 25 -23.03 -20.32 37.83
N PRO A 26 -24.00 -21.16 37.37
CA PRO A 26 -24.00 -22.04 36.18
C PRO A 26 -25.37 -22.16 35.44
N SER A 27 -25.48 -22.67 34.20
CA SER A 27 -25.66 -24.11 33.91
C SER A 27 -25.64 -24.43 32.40
N LYS A 28 -25.30 -25.69 32.10
CA LYS A 28 -25.10 -26.38 30.82
C LYS A 28 -26.23 -26.23 29.78
N GLU A 29 -25.82 -26.07 28.52
CA GLU A 29 -26.34 -26.84 27.38
C GLU A 29 -25.16 -27.10 26.41
N THR A 30 -24.99 -28.36 26.00
CA THR A 30 -23.91 -28.84 25.14
C THR A 30 -24.50 -29.82 24.13
N LEU A 31 -24.45 -29.48 22.83
CA LEU A 31 -24.10 -30.35 21.69
C LEU A 31 -24.09 -29.52 20.38
N PRO A 32 -23.48 -29.98 19.27
CA PRO A 32 -22.06 -29.81 18.94
C PRO A 32 -21.86 -29.15 17.55
N GLN A 33 -20.60 -28.97 17.13
CA GLN A 33 -20.06 -28.83 15.75
C GLN A 33 -19.21 -27.56 15.61
N GLN A 34 -18.01 -27.57 15.05
CA GLN A 34 -17.19 -28.61 14.47
C GLN A 34 -15.84 -27.92 14.27
N THR A 35 -14.82 -28.35 15.02
CA THR A 35 -13.43 -27.93 14.76
C THR A 35 -13.03 -28.47 13.40
N SER A 36 -13.16 -27.63 12.37
CA SER A 36 -12.50 -27.88 11.10
C SER A 36 -11.02 -27.64 11.34
N GLN A 37 -10.27 -28.72 11.54
CA GLN A 37 -8.82 -28.69 11.43
C GLN A 37 -8.50 -28.19 10.02
N LEU A 38 -8.11 -26.92 9.91
CA LEU A 38 -7.41 -26.43 8.73
C LEU A 38 -6.09 -27.20 8.70
N LYS A 39 -6.05 -28.22 7.85
CA LYS A 39 -4.80 -28.79 7.36
C LYS A 39 -4.10 -27.66 6.63
N GLU A 40 -3.26 -26.91 7.34
CA GLU A 40 -2.30 -25.97 6.77
C GLU A 40 -1.44 -26.78 5.80
N THR A 41 -1.86 -26.77 4.54
CA THR A 41 -1.03 -27.28 3.47
C THR A 41 -0.03 -26.15 3.27
N ASN A 42 1.15 -26.32 3.86
CA ASN A 42 2.29 -25.43 3.71
C ASN A 42 2.76 -25.47 2.26
N ILE A 43 2.00 -24.82 1.37
CA ILE A 43 2.44 -24.51 0.02
C ILE A 43 3.12 -23.17 0.14
N GLU A 44 4.42 -23.21 0.40
CA GLU A 44 5.27 -22.04 0.26
C GLU A 44 5.08 -21.54 -1.18
N PRO A 45 4.56 -20.31 -1.39
CA PRO A 45 4.36 -19.81 -2.74
C PRO A 45 5.72 -19.75 -3.42
N GLU A 46 5.87 -20.38 -4.59
CA GLU A 46 7.12 -20.36 -5.34
C GLU A 46 7.52 -18.91 -5.63
N ILE A 47 8.53 -18.43 -4.90
CA ILE A 47 8.98 -17.05 -4.99
C ILE A 47 9.74 -16.85 -6.30
N LYS A 48 9.06 -16.29 -7.30
CA LYS A 48 9.68 -15.98 -8.60
C LYS A 48 10.34 -14.60 -8.58
N ILE A 49 11.66 -14.58 -8.51
CA ILE A 49 12.44 -13.36 -8.79
C ILE A 49 12.40 -13.06 -10.29
N GLN A 50 12.09 -11.82 -10.65
CA GLN A 50 12.07 -11.35 -12.03
C GLN A 50 12.65 -9.94 -12.16
N THR A 51 13.15 -9.61 -13.36
CA THR A 51 13.62 -8.27 -13.69
C THR A 51 12.69 -7.63 -14.71
N LEU A 52 12.12 -6.48 -14.37
CA LEU A 52 11.17 -5.75 -15.20
C LEU A 52 11.63 -4.30 -15.41
N THR A 53 11.21 -3.70 -16.51
CA THR A 53 11.41 -2.26 -16.75
C THR A 53 10.09 -1.53 -16.58
N PHE A 54 10.08 -0.48 -15.77
CA PHE A 54 8.90 0.32 -15.46
C PHE A 54 9.05 1.75 -16.01
N SER A 55 7.94 2.28 -16.51
CA SER A 55 7.78 3.68 -16.90
C SER A 55 6.89 4.38 -15.86
N TYR A 56 7.20 5.65 -15.59
CA TYR A 56 6.40 6.49 -14.70
C TYR A 56 5.28 7.21 -15.46
N ASN A 57 4.09 7.29 -14.85
CA ASN A 57 2.96 8.10 -15.30
C ASN A 57 2.51 9.05 -14.17
N PRO A 58 2.85 10.36 -14.22
CA PRO A 58 2.45 11.32 -13.19
C PRO A 58 0.94 11.58 -13.16
N TYR A 59 0.25 11.34 -14.28
CA TYR A 59 -1.18 11.62 -14.47
C TYR A 59 -2.06 10.40 -14.23
N SER A 60 -1.53 9.35 -13.59
CA SER A 60 -2.34 8.21 -13.19
C SER A 60 -3.43 8.69 -12.22
N PRO A 61 -4.73 8.44 -12.49
CA PRO A 61 -5.79 8.76 -11.54
C PRO A 61 -5.74 7.88 -10.29
N SER A 62 -4.96 6.79 -10.31
CA SER A 62 -4.68 5.94 -9.14
C SER A 62 -3.38 6.38 -8.47
N GLY A 63 -3.23 6.03 -7.19
CA GLY A 63 -1.98 6.21 -6.48
C GLY A 63 -0.81 5.42 -7.10
N ALA A 64 -1.09 4.27 -7.72
CA ALA A 64 -0.11 3.50 -8.48
C ALA A 64 0.27 4.19 -9.80
N LYS A 65 1.49 4.75 -9.86
CA LYS A 65 1.99 5.56 -10.99
C LYS A 65 2.91 4.81 -11.95
N TRP A 66 3.24 3.56 -11.67
CA TRP A 66 4.19 2.78 -12.47
C TRP A 66 3.47 1.77 -13.35
N TYR A 67 4.01 1.52 -14.54
CA TYR A 67 3.54 0.48 -15.44
C TYR A 67 4.71 -0.16 -16.19
N GLU A 68 4.58 -1.40 -16.63
CA GLU A 68 5.65 -2.05 -17.41
C GLU A 68 5.90 -1.30 -18.73
N SER A 69 7.17 -0.98 -19.00
CA SER A 69 7.58 -0.17 -20.14
C SER A 69 7.18 -0.76 -21.49
N LYS A 70 7.02 -2.09 -21.59
CA LYS A 70 6.54 -2.78 -22.81
C LYS A 70 5.16 -2.29 -23.26
N PHE A 71 4.32 -1.79 -22.34
CA PHE A 71 2.99 -1.24 -22.63
C PHE A 71 3.00 0.29 -22.84
N SER A 72 4.17 0.91 -23.09
CA SER A 72 4.23 2.36 -23.32
C SER A 72 3.43 2.80 -24.55
N LYS A 73 3.36 1.97 -25.60
CA LYS A 73 2.59 2.24 -26.82
C LYS A 73 1.14 1.76 -26.76
N ASP A 74 0.74 1.09 -25.68
CA ASP A 74 -0.60 0.49 -25.55
C ASP A 74 -1.21 0.78 -24.17
N PRO A 75 -1.84 1.95 -23.99
CA PRO A 75 -2.40 2.37 -22.71
C PRO A 75 -3.51 1.45 -22.17
N LYS A 76 -4.23 0.74 -23.05
CA LYS A 76 -5.37 -0.12 -22.65
C LYS A 76 -4.91 -1.36 -21.91
N ASN A 77 -3.69 -1.84 -22.20
CA ASN A 77 -3.10 -3.03 -21.59
C ASN A 77 -2.14 -2.71 -20.43
N ARG A 78 -2.10 -1.45 -19.96
CA ARG A 78 -1.23 -1.07 -18.83
C ARG A 78 -1.79 -1.59 -17.52
N ILE A 79 -1.09 -2.53 -16.94
CA ILE A 79 -1.23 -2.87 -15.52
C ILE A 79 -0.45 -1.82 -14.71
N ARG A 80 -1.06 -1.36 -13.62
CA ARG A 80 -0.46 -0.39 -12.70
C ARG A 80 0.21 -1.09 -11.53
N TYR A 81 1.29 -0.48 -11.04
CA TYR A 81 2.10 -1.04 -9.99
C TYR A 81 2.39 -0.05 -8.88
N TRP A 82 2.31 -0.55 -7.66
CA TRP A 82 3.02 -0.05 -6.50
C TRP A 82 4.42 -0.66 -6.50
N LEU A 83 5.44 0.18 -6.34
CA LEU A 83 6.83 -0.27 -6.29
C LEU A 83 7.34 -0.07 -4.87
N GLU A 84 7.72 -1.15 -4.22
CA GLU A 84 8.14 -1.12 -2.82
C GLU A 84 9.58 -1.61 -2.67
N PRO A 85 10.48 -0.83 -2.05
CA PRO A 85 11.81 -1.33 -1.77
C PRO A 85 11.73 -2.42 -0.70
N GLU A 86 12.53 -3.48 -0.84
CA GLU A 86 12.62 -4.52 0.19
C GLU A 86 13.32 -4.05 1.47
N SER A 87 14.17 -3.04 1.35
CA SER A 87 14.94 -2.47 2.45
C SER A 87 14.95 -0.94 2.35
N THR A 88 15.00 -0.27 3.49
CA THR A 88 15.16 1.19 3.59
C THR A 88 16.48 1.71 3.01
N LEU A 89 17.45 0.82 2.78
CA LEU A 89 18.71 1.15 2.10
C LEU A 89 18.55 1.35 0.59
N LEU A 90 17.44 0.87 0.00
CA LEU A 90 17.15 1.05 -1.42
C LEU A 90 16.43 2.38 -1.65
N VAL A 91 16.78 3.04 -2.76
CA VAL A 91 16.11 4.26 -3.19
C VAL A 91 14.64 3.98 -3.45
N ASN A 92 13.76 4.74 -2.81
CA ASN A 92 12.33 4.70 -3.09
C ASN A 92 12.05 5.25 -4.50
N ALA A 93 11.59 4.38 -5.40
CA ALA A 93 11.28 4.70 -6.79
C ALA A 93 10.40 5.96 -6.96
N ASP A 94 9.38 6.14 -6.10
CA ASP A 94 8.45 7.28 -6.20
C ASP A 94 9.13 8.65 -6.05
N THR A 95 10.30 8.67 -5.40
CA THR A 95 11.09 9.90 -5.17
C THR A 95 11.97 10.29 -6.36
N LEU A 96 12.06 9.43 -7.38
CA LEU A 96 12.90 9.66 -8.55
C LEU A 96 12.30 10.71 -9.50
N TYR A 97 10.98 10.90 -9.49
CA TYR A 97 10.33 11.88 -10.34
C TYR A 97 10.60 13.30 -9.86
N ARG A 98 11.31 14.08 -10.68
CA ARG A 98 11.67 15.48 -10.41
C ARG A 98 11.01 16.47 -11.38
N GLY A 99 9.83 16.15 -11.88
CA GLY A 99 9.09 17.01 -12.81
C GLY A 99 9.48 16.87 -14.29
N SER A 100 10.28 15.85 -14.64
CA SER A 100 10.72 15.63 -16.02
C SER A 100 10.46 14.19 -16.46
N LEU A 101 10.02 14.03 -17.71
CA LEU A 101 9.75 12.76 -18.38
C LEU A 101 10.64 12.61 -19.63
N PRO A 102 10.92 11.38 -20.09
CA PRO A 102 10.49 10.11 -19.52
C PRO A 102 11.33 9.69 -18.29
N LEU A 103 10.67 9.10 -17.31
CA LEU A 103 11.32 8.39 -16.20
C LEU A 103 11.12 6.88 -16.41
N GLN A 104 12.23 6.16 -16.57
CA GLN A 104 12.25 4.70 -16.73
C GLN A 104 13.27 4.08 -15.79
N ILE A 105 12.87 3.00 -15.13
CA ILE A 105 13.70 2.26 -14.18
C ILE A 105 13.66 0.77 -14.49
N ARG A 106 14.74 0.06 -14.19
CA ARG A 106 14.82 -1.41 -14.21
C ARG A 106 14.89 -1.90 -12.78
N LEU A 107 13.99 -2.81 -12.43
CA LEU A 107 13.89 -3.38 -11.10
C LEU A 107 14.05 -4.89 -11.15
N THR A 108 14.76 -5.44 -10.17
CA THR A 108 14.77 -6.89 -9.88
C THR A 108 14.05 -7.12 -8.56
N GLY A 109 13.12 -8.07 -8.54
CA GLY A 109 12.24 -8.26 -7.39
C GLY A 109 11.17 -9.32 -7.61
N GLN A 110 10.14 -9.25 -6.78
CA GLN A 110 9.06 -10.22 -6.70
C GLN A 110 7.71 -9.52 -6.88
N MET A 111 6.76 -10.25 -7.46
CA MET A 111 5.37 -9.83 -7.55
C MET A 111 4.61 -10.30 -6.32
N PHE A 112 3.85 -9.41 -5.69
CA PHE A 112 2.91 -9.76 -4.64
C PHE A 112 1.49 -9.54 -5.14
N ASP A 113 0.64 -10.55 -4.99
CA ASP A 113 -0.80 -10.38 -5.12
C ASP A 113 -1.37 -9.82 -3.80
N LYS A 114 -2.62 -9.36 -3.84
CA LYS A 114 -3.33 -8.79 -2.69
C LYS A 114 -3.44 -9.78 -1.52
N ASN A 115 -3.32 -11.10 -1.77
CA ASN A 115 -3.49 -12.16 -0.79
C ASN A 115 -2.18 -12.58 -0.11
N ASN A 116 -1.03 -12.33 -0.75
CA ASN A 116 0.30 -12.69 -0.28
C ASN A 116 1.11 -11.46 0.20
N TYR A 117 0.48 -10.29 0.26
CA TYR A 117 1.10 -9.12 0.87
C TYR A 117 1.35 -9.40 2.36
N PRO A 118 2.56 -9.15 2.89
CA PRO A 118 2.90 -9.53 4.27
C PRO A 118 1.93 -8.90 5.28
N VAL A 119 1.29 -9.76 6.07
CA VAL A 119 0.33 -9.40 7.11
C VAL A 119 1.01 -8.52 8.17
N GLY A 120 0.44 -7.35 8.47
CA GLY A 120 0.93 -6.43 9.51
C GLY A 120 1.50 -5.11 9.00
N ILE A 121 1.62 -4.92 7.69
CA ILE A 121 1.88 -3.60 7.11
C ILE A 121 0.54 -2.86 6.99
N ILE A 122 0.45 -1.67 7.58
CA ILE A 122 -0.64 -0.73 7.28
C ILE A 122 -0.43 -0.30 5.82
N LEU A 123 -1.30 -0.76 4.94
CA LEU A 123 -1.37 -0.36 3.55
C LEU A 123 -1.86 1.09 3.44
N GLU A 124 -1.10 2.07 3.92
CA GLU A 124 -1.48 3.49 3.83
C GLU A 124 -1.61 3.95 2.37
N LYS A 125 -0.85 3.31 1.46
CA LYS A 125 -0.83 3.63 0.03
C LYS A 125 -1.81 2.82 -0.81
N VAL A 126 -2.02 1.55 -0.51
CA VAL A 126 -2.90 0.70 -1.31
C VAL A 126 -4.34 1.04 -0.94
N ARG A 127 -4.97 1.84 -1.79
CA ARG A 127 -6.42 1.96 -1.73
C ARG A 127 -6.99 0.62 -2.18
N LEU A 128 -7.82 0.01 -1.31
CA LEU A 128 -8.32 -1.36 -1.49
C LEU A 128 -9.18 -1.54 -2.75
N ASP A 129 -9.63 -0.43 -3.36
CA ASP A 129 -10.41 -0.31 -4.59
C ASP A 129 -9.56 -0.14 -5.87
N GLU A 130 -8.23 -0.02 -5.75
CA GLU A 130 -7.34 0.09 -6.91
C GLU A 130 -6.86 -1.30 -7.37
N ASP A 131 -7.16 -1.66 -8.62
CA ASP A 131 -6.58 -2.83 -9.33
C ASP A 131 -5.11 -2.58 -9.69
N ALA A 132 -4.25 -2.48 -8.68
CA ALA A 132 -2.81 -2.33 -8.83
C ALA A 132 -2.07 -3.53 -8.22
N LYS A 133 -1.00 -3.96 -8.88
CA LYS A 133 -0.11 -5.01 -8.36
C LYS A 133 1.01 -4.39 -7.53
N VAL A 134 1.55 -5.15 -6.58
CA VAL A 134 2.74 -4.73 -5.83
C VAL A 134 3.96 -5.44 -6.41
N PHE A 135 5.00 -4.68 -6.70
CA PHE A 135 6.31 -5.20 -7.06
C PHE A 135 7.33 -4.79 -6.00
N LYS A 136 7.75 -5.74 -5.16
CA LYS A 136 8.76 -5.50 -4.14
C LYS A 136 10.14 -5.76 -4.72
N TYR A 137 11.02 -4.78 -4.73
CA TYR A 137 12.32 -4.86 -5.41
C TYR A 137 13.50 -4.87 -4.45
N THR A 138 14.52 -5.62 -4.85
CA THR A 138 15.79 -5.78 -4.15
C THR A 138 16.92 -5.03 -4.85
N LYS A 139 16.68 -4.64 -6.11
CA LYS A 139 17.62 -3.85 -6.94
C LYS A 139 16.86 -2.86 -7.79
N ILE A 140 17.41 -1.65 -7.92
CA ILE A 140 16.90 -0.58 -8.77
C ILE A 140 18.02 0.02 -9.61
N GLU A 141 17.71 0.30 -10.86
CA GLU A 141 18.57 1.01 -11.80
C GLU A 141 17.76 2.05 -12.57
N VAL A 142 18.26 3.27 -12.63
CA VAL A 142 17.61 4.35 -13.39
C VAL A 142 18.10 4.32 -14.83
N LEU A 143 17.21 4.05 -15.77
CA LEU A 143 17.53 3.99 -17.20
C LEU A 143 17.35 5.34 -17.90
N LYS A 144 16.32 6.09 -17.52
CA LYS A 144 16.01 7.44 -18.03
C LYS A 144 15.44 8.29 -16.91
N ASN A 145 15.82 9.56 -16.83
CA ASN A 145 15.31 10.48 -15.82
C ASN A 145 15.09 11.89 -16.40
N GLY A 146 14.36 11.95 -17.51
CA GLY A 146 14.08 13.17 -18.27
C GLY A 146 15.33 13.91 -18.75
N SER A 147 15.13 14.99 -19.49
CA SER A 147 16.20 15.93 -19.81
C SER A 147 16.46 16.78 -18.57
N LYS A 148 17.67 16.76 -17.99
CA LYS A 148 18.11 17.88 -17.15
C LYS A 148 18.10 19.11 -18.06
N LYS A 149 17.21 20.08 -17.83
CA LYS A 149 17.45 21.44 -18.33
C LYS A 149 18.73 21.89 -17.63
N ASN A 150 19.86 21.82 -18.33
CA ASN A 150 21.02 22.60 -17.93
C ASN A 150 20.56 24.05 -18.02
N GLY A 151 20.40 24.70 -16.87
CA GLY A 151 20.03 26.11 -16.79
C GLY A 151 21.09 26.92 -17.53
N ASN A 152 20.61 27.81 -18.40
CA ASN A 152 21.40 28.89 -18.97
C ASN A 152 21.60 29.98 -17.91
#